data_AF-A0A6N2B9B7-F1
#
_entry.id   AF-A0A6N2B9B7-F1
#
_cell.length_a   1.000
_cell.length_b   1.000
_cell.length_c   1.000
_cell.angle_alpha   90.00
_cell.angle_beta   90.00
_cell.angle_gamma   90.00
#
_symmetry.space_group_name_H-M   'P 1'
#
loop_
_entity.id
_entity.type
_entity.pdbx_description
1 polymer ?
#
loop_
_entity_poly.entity_id
_entity_poly.type
_entity_poly.pdbx_seq_one_letter_code
_entity_poly.pdbx_strand_id
1 'polypeptide(L)'
;MRVAQHIEKENEDGLFISSVACCSHLWALNMDVETGLIFQVYKLSPVFLHKIMEIWEKKYYISAIVGANNERSVVMMLKNRY
;
A
#
# COMPACT_ATOMS: atom_id res chain seq x y z
N MET A 1 0.95 -4.29 -13.28
CA MET A 1 1.10 -5.40 -12.30
C MET A 1 -0.30 -5.81 -11.88
N ARG A 2 -0.67 -7.11 -11.95
CA ARG A 2 -2.07 -7.56 -11.67
C ARG A 2 -2.62 -7.09 -10.32
N VAL A 3 -1.74 -6.96 -9.32
CA VAL A 3 -2.06 -6.42 -7.99
C VAL A 3 -2.65 -5.01 -8.03
N ALA A 4 -2.10 -4.10 -8.84
CA ALA A 4 -2.59 -2.72 -8.90
C ALA A 4 -4.02 -2.65 -9.47
N GLN A 5 -4.31 -3.44 -10.51
CA GLN A 5 -5.65 -3.53 -11.10
C GLN A 5 -6.67 -4.13 -10.12
N HIS A 6 -6.25 -5.09 -9.30
CA HIS A 6 -7.11 -5.69 -8.28
C HIS A 6 -7.42 -4.70 -7.16
N ILE A 7 -6.43 -3.93 -6.69
CA ILE A 7 -6.62 -2.90 -5.68
C ILE A 7 -7.54 -1.78 -6.21
N GLU A 8 -7.37 -1.32 -7.45
CA GLU A 8 -8.24 -0.29 -8.04
C GLU A 8 -9.70 -0.72 -8.05
N LYS A 9 -9.98 -1.96 -8.47
CA LYS A 9 -11.34 -2.51 -8.47
C LYS A 9 -11.92 -2.64 -7.06
N GLU A 10 -11.16 -3.20 -6.12
CA GLU A 10 -11.66 -3.37 -4.75
C GLU A 10 -11.86 -2.02 -4.02
N ASN A 11 -11.06 -1.01 -4.36
CA ASN A 11 -11.26 0.34 -3.84
C ASN A 11 -12.52 1.02 -4.42
N GLU A 12 -12.96 0.68 -5.64
CA GLU A 12 -14.28 1.08 -6.17
C GLU A 12 -15.43 0.40 -5.41
N ASP A 13 -15.22 -0.85 -4.98
CA ASP A 13 -16.15 -1.63 -4.16
C ASP A 13 -16.15 -1.20 -2.67
N GLY A 14 -15.36 -0.18 -2.30
CA GLY A 14 -15.28 0.36 -0.93
C GLY A 14 -14.44 -0.48 0.03
N LEU A 15 -13.63 -1.41 -0.48
CA LEU A 15 -12.69 -2.21 0.30
C LEU A 15 -11.35 -1.48 0.40
N PHE A 16 -10.77 -1.44 1.59
CA PHE A 16 -9.47 -0.82 1.85
C PHE A 16 -8.45 -1.87 2.29
N ILE A 17 -7.17 -1.66 1.98
CA ILE A 17 -6.12 -2.60 2.34
C ILE A 17 -5.87 -2.55 3.85
N SER A 18 -6.20 -3.63 4.55
CA SER A 18 -5.96 -3.77 5.98
C SER A 18 -4.55 -4.25 6.27
N SER A 19 -4.03 -5.17 5.46
CA SER A 19 -2.65 -5.66 5.56
C SER A 19 -2.09 -6.10 4.21
N VAL A 20 -0.77 -6.05 4.10
CA VAL A 20 -0.04 -6.53 2.92
C VAL A 20 1.12 -7.40 3.37
N ALA A 21 1.36 -8.49 2.66
CA ALA A 21 2.51 -9.36 2.85
C ALA A 21 3.08 -9.76 1.48
N CYS A 22 4.40 -9.93 1.43
CA CYS A 22 5.06 -10.46 0.25
C CYS A 22 6.01 -11.57 0.69
N CYS A 23 6.01 -12.67 -0.07
CA CYS A 23 7.00 -13.72 0.04
C CYS A 23 7.49 -14.08 -1.36
N SER A 24 8.77 -13.83 -1.61
CA SER A 24 9.38 -14.00 -2.93
C SER A 24 8.64 -13.22 -4.03
N HIS A 25 7.96 -13.93 -4.95
CA HIS A 25 7.19 -13.36 -6.06
C HIS A 25 5.68 -13.32 -5.77
N LEU A 26 5.24 -13.82 -4.62
CA LEU A 26 3.84 -13.86 -4.23
C LEU A 26 3.50 -12.65 -3.36
N TRP A 27 2.34 -12.07 -3.65
CA TRP A 27 1.78 -10.94 -2.92
C TRP A 27 0.45 -11.38 -2.33
N ALA A 28 0.28 -11.17 -1.04
CA ALA A 28 -0.97 -11.35 -0.34
C ALA A 28 -1.43 -9.98 0.17
N LEU A 29 -2.65 -9.60 -0.20
CA LEU A 29 -3.30 -8.38 0.26
C LEU A 29 -4.58 -8.82 0.97
N ASN A 30 -4.75 -8.33 2.19
CA ASN A 30 -6.01 -8.45 2.88
C ASN A 30 -6.73 -7.10 2.79
N MET A 31 -7.99 -7.11 2.38
CA MET A 31 -8.79 -5.91 2.20
C MET A 31 -10.10 -6.07 3.00
N ASP A 32 -10.56 -4.99 3.63
CA ASP A 32 -11.72 -4.99 4.53
C ASP A 32 -12.52 -3.69 4.37
N VAL A 33 -13.84 -3.79 4.48
CA VAL A 33 -14.83 -2.71 4.33
C VAL A 33 -14.85 -1.80 5.57
N GLU A 34 -14.50 -2.33 6.75
CA GLU A 34 -14.68 -1.63 8.04
C GLU A 34 -13.41 -1.02 8.64
N THR A 35 -12.32 -0.88 7.89
CA THR A 35 -11.07 -0.35 8.45
C THR A 35 -11.18 1.09 9.00
N GLY A 36 -12.23 1.84 8.66
CA GLY A 36 -12.37 3.25 9.00
C GLY A 36 -11.33 4.14 8.30
N LEU A 37 -10.57 3.57 7.35
CA LEU A 37 -9.46 4.22 6.66
C LEU A 37 -9.94 4.80 5.32
N ILE A 38 -10.52 5.99 5.39
CA ILE A 38 -11.15 6.65 4.23
C ILE A 38 -10.11 7.20 3.22
N PHE A 39 -8.82 7.33 3.62
CA PHE A 39 -7.75 7.91 2.80
C PHE A 39 -6.46 7.09 2.87
N GLN A 40 -6.50 5.91 2.25
CA GLN A 40 -5.30 5.10 2.03
C GLN A 40 -4.66 5.41 0.68
N VAL A 41 -3.33 5.57 0.68
CA VAL A 41 -2.53 5.68 -0.53
C VAL A 41 -1.52 4.55 -0.52
N TYR A 42 -1.47 3.76 -1.58
CA TYR A 42 -0.43 2.75 -1.78
C TYR A 42 0.51 3.21 -2.89
N LYS A 43 1.80 2.87 -2.76
CA LYS A 43 2.80 3.15 -3.79
C LYS A 43 3.62 1.90 -4.08
N LEU A 44 3.48 1.39 -5.30
CA LEU A 44 4.34 0.34 -5.86
C LEU A 44 5.62 0.97 -6.40
N SER A 45 6.77 0.53 -5.91
CA SER A 45 8.09 0.94 -6.41
C SER A 45 8.82 -0.25 -7.03
N PRO A 46 9.45 -0.08 -8.20
CA PRO A 46 10.32 -1.10 -8.79
C PRO A 46 11.67 -1.23 -8.07
N VAL A 47 11.98 -0.30 -7.15
CA VAL A 47 13.23 -0.24 -6.37
C VAL A 47 12.89 -0.19 -4.88
N PHE A 48 13.63 -0.95 -4.07
CA PHE A 48 13.32 -1.20 -2.67
C PHE A 48 13.50 0.10 -1.89
N LEU A 49 12.43 0.57 -1.25
CA LEU A 49 12.40 1.77 -0.41
C LEU A 49 12.75 3.09 -1.13
N HIS A 50 12.59 3.16 -2.45
CA HIS A 50 12.80 4.42 -3.16
C HIS A 50 11.71 5.44 -2.82
N LYS A 51 12.10 6.58 -2.23
CA LYS A 51 11.27 7.75 -1.87
C LYS A 51 10.42 7.65 -0.58
N ILE A 52 10.82 6.87 0.42
CA ILE A 52 10.20 6.93 1.76
C ILE A 52 10.45 8.28 2.44
N MET A 53 11.63 8.88 2.27
CA MET A 53 11.90 10.21 2.84
C MET A 53 10.98 11.30 2.27
N GLU A 54 10.73 11.30 0.95
CA GLU A 54 9.77 12.23 0.33
C GLU A 54 8.33 12.02 0.83
N ILE A 55 7.99 10.81 1.25
CA ILE A 55 6.68 10.48 1.83
C ILE A 55 6.58 11.04 3.26
N TRP A 56 7.67 10.92 4.04
CA TRP A 56 7.77 11.49 5.38
C TRP A 56 7.57 13.01 5.36
N GLU A 57 8.16 13.69 4.39
CA GLU A 57 8.01 15.15 4.19
C GLU A 57 6.57 15.57 3.91
N LYS A 58 5.77 14.69 3.30
CA LYS A 58 4.37 14.95 2.95
C LYS A 58 3.38 14.72 4.09
N LYS A 59 3.86 14.46 5.31
CA LYS A 59 3.05 14.23 6.53
C LYS A 59 2.05 13.07 6.40
N TYR A 60 2.34 12.09 5.55
CA TYR A 60 1.59 10.84 5.53
C TYR A 60 2.03 9.96 6.69
N TYR A 61 1.08 9.28 7.33
CA TYR A 61 1.39 8.26 8.32
C TYR A 61 1.64 6.93 7.60
N ILE A 62 2.84 6.36 7.73
CA ILE A 62 3.15 5.06 7.12
C ILE A 62 2.52 3.98 7.98
N SER A 63 1.55 3.25 7.43
CA SER A 63 0.84 2.18 8.15
C SER A 63 1.45 0.79 7.90
N ALA A 64 2.07 0.57 6.74
CA ALA A 64 2.77 -0.68 6.44
C ALA A 64 3.81 -0.51 5.32
N ILE A 65 4.86 -1.32 5.34
CA ILE A 65 5.88 -1.42 4.29
C ILE A 65 6.13 -2.90 4.01
N VAL A 66 6.18 -3.27 2.73
CA VAL A 66 6.50 -4.63 2.29
C VAL A 66 7.50 -4.61 1.15
N GLY A 67 8.55 -5.42 1.28
CA GLY A 67 9.55 -5.66 0.25
C GLY A 67 9.38 -7.03 -0.41
N ALA A 68 9.68 -7.10 -1.70
CA ALA A 68 9.82 -8.33 -2.45
C ALA A 68 11.30 -8.59 -2.75
N ASN A 69 11.65 -9.86 -3.00
CA ASN A 69 13.02 -10.29 -3.29
C ASN A 69 13.55 -9.84 -4.67
N ASN A 70 12.71 -9.20 -5.48
CA ASN A 70 13.04 -8.65 -6.79
C ASN A 70 13.23 -7.12 -6.75
N GLU A 71 13.69 -6.61 -5.60
CA GLU A 71 13.90 -5.19 -5.31
C GLU A 71 12.62 -4.35 -5.37
N ARG A 72 11.44 -4.94 -5.46
CA ARG A 72 10.20 -4.16 -5.44
C ARG A 72 9.75 -3.90 -4.01
N SER A 73 9.04 -2.81 -3.79
CA SER A 73 8.41 -2.53 -2.50
C SER A 73 7.05 -1.88 -2.65
N VAL A 74 6.15 -2.16 -1.71
CA VAL A 74 4.89 -1.44 -1.50
C VAL A 74 4.96 -0.72 -0.18
N VAL A 75 4.60 0.56 -0.20
CA VAL A 75 4.39 1.35 1.01
C VAL A 75 2.91 1.73 1.06
N MET A 76 2.27 1.42 2.18
CA MET A 76 0.92 1.86 2.51
C MET A 76 0.98 3.06 3.44
N MET A 77 0.18 4.06 3.10
CA MET A 77 0.16 5.35 3.77
C MET A 77 -1.27 5.75 4.08
N LEU A 78 -1.45 6.39 5.22
CA LEU A 78 -2.68 7.04 5.61
C LEU A 78 -2.49 8.53 5.57
N LYS A 79 -3.46 9.23 4.97
CA LYS A 79 -3.53 10.69 5.06
C LYS A 79 -4.49 11.06 6.18
N ASN A 80 -4.02 11.81 7.17
CA ASN A 80 -4.92 12.40 8.15
C ASN A 80 -5.87 13.38 7.46
N ARG A 81 -7.18 13.26 7.74
CA ARG A 81 -8.16 14.31 7.41
C ARG A 81 -7.99 15.44 8.41
N TYR A 82 -7.38 16.54 7.97
CA TYR A 82 -7.65 17.88 8.50
C TYR A 82 -8.38 18.67 7.43
#